data_AF-A0A455U449-F1
#
_entry.id   AF-A0A455U449-F1
#
_cell.length_a   1.000
_cell.length_b   1.000
_cell.length_c   1.000
_cell.angle_alpha   90.00
_cell.angle_beta   90.00
_cell.angle_gamma   90.00
#
_symmetry.space_group_name_H-M   'P 1'
#
loop_
_entity.id
_entity.type
_entity.pdbx_description
1 polymer ?
#
loop_
_entity_poly.entity_id
_entity_poly.type
_entity_poly.pdbx_seq_one_letter_code
_entity_poly.pdbx_strand_id
1 'polypeptide(L)' 'MAFLEHDLLEHPENIRLVTNGAFAAAERLTSGIDVDLDEVLPVKDDDA' A
#
# COMPACT_ATOMS: atom_id res chain seq x y z
N MET A 1 4.70 -13.06 -2.22
CA MET A 1 4.06 -12.60 -3.48
C MET A 1 2.62 -13.11 -3.65
N ALA A 2 1.93 -13.55 -2.59
CA ALA A 2 0.57 -14.12 -2.71
C ALA A 2 -0.56 -13.08 -2.77
N PHE A 3 -0.32 -11.85 -2.28
CA PHE A 3 -1.39 -10.83 -2.17
C PHE A 3 -1.90 -10.38 -3.55
N LEU A 4 -1.00 -10.19 -4.52
CA LEU A 4 -1.39 -9.69 -5.84
C LEU A 4 -2.19 -10.74 -6.62
N GLU A 5 -1.80 -12.02 -6.55
CA GLU A 5 -2.56 -13.10 -7.19
C GLU A 5 -3.95 -13.27 -6.56
N HIS A 6 -4.05 -13.17 -5.24
CA HIS A 6 -5.31 -13.22 -4.52
C HIS A 6 -6.24 -12.07 -4.90
N ASP A 7 -5.73 -10.84 -4.89
CA ASP A 7 -6.53 -9.65 -5.22
C ASP A 7 -6.92 -9.61 -6.70
N LEU A 8 -6.11 -10.17 -7.61
CA LEU A 8 -6.48 -10.35 -9.01
C LEU A 8 -7.70 -11.27 -9.19
N LEU A 9 -7.86 -12.25 -8.30
CA LEU A 9 -8.94 -13.23 -8.36
C LEU A 9 -10.19 -12.77 -7.60
N GLU A 10 -10.02 -12.22 -6.39
CA GLU A 10 -11.14 -11.88 -5.52
C GLU A 10 -11.65 -10.44 -5.70
N HIS A 11 -10.74 -9.50 -5.99
CA HIS A 11 -11.05 -8.07 -6.05
C HIS A 11 -10.31 -7.33 -7.18
N PRO A 12 -10.52 -7.72 -8.45
CA PRO A 12 -9.82 -7.12 -9.58
C PRO A 12 -10.08 -5.60 -9.72
N GLU A 13 -11.20 -5.10 -9.18
CA GLU A 13 -11.53 -3.67 -9.13
C GLU A 13 -10.57 -2.81 -8.29
N ASN A 14 -9.85 -3.44 -7.36
CA ASN A 14 -8.85 -2.79 -6.52
C ASN A 14 -7.52 -2.59 -7.28
N ILE A 15 -7.31 -3.32 -8.37
CA ILE A 15 -6.10 -3.25 -9.17
C ILE A 15 -6.32 -2.22 -10.29
N ARG A 16 -5.84 -1.01 -10.04
CA ARG A 16 -5.95 0.11 -10.98
C ARG A 16 -4.60 0.43 -11.60
N LEU A 17 -4.62 0.78 -12.88
CA LEU A 17 -3.43 1.24 -13.58
C LEU A 17 -2.91 2.52 -12.92
N VAL A 18 -1.67 2.48 -12.46
CA VAL A 18 -0.97 3.68 -11.99
C VAL A 18 -0.58 4.51 -13.21
N THR A 19 -1.22 5.67 -13.38
CA THR A 19 -0.82 6.63 -14.40
C THR A 19 0.30 7.54 -13.88
N ASN A 20 1.07 8.17 -14.77
CA ASN A 20 2.09 9.14 -14.37
C ASN A 20 1.52 10.27 -13.48
N GLY A 21 0.26 10.65 -13.69
CA GLY A 21 -0.43 11.64 -12.85
C GLY A 21 -0.75 11.11 -11.45
N ALA A 22 -1.23 9.86 -11.34
CA ALA A 22 -1.49 9.22 -10.06
C ALA A 22 -0.19 9.02 -9.25
N PHE A 23 0.89 8.66 -9.94
CA PHE A 23 2.21 8.53 -9.32
C PHE A 23 2.75 9.87 -8.80
N ALA A 24 2.73 10.92 -9.63
CA ALA A 24 3.17 12.26 -9.21
C ALA A 24 2.32 12.84 -8.07
N ALA A 25 1.03 12.52 -8.01
CA ALA A 25 0.16 12.90 -6.91
C ALA A 25 0.52 12.17 -5.61
N ALA A 26 0.80 10.87 -5.69
CA ALA A 26 1.26 10.07 -4.55
C ALA A 26 2.62 10.57 -4.04
N GLU A 27 3.59 10.80 -4.94
CA GLU A 27 4.91 11.32 -4.59
C GLU A 27 4.83 12.68 -3.89
N ARG A 28 3.96 13.58 -4.39
CA ARG A 28 3.69 14.86 -3.72
C ARG A 28 3.09 14.70 -2.34
N LEU A 29 2.15 13.76 -2.18
CA LEU A 29 1.48 13.52 -0.90
C LEU A 29 2.43 12.94 0.15
N THR A 30 3.34 12.07 -0.28
CA THR A 30 4.31 11.40 0.61
C THR A 30 5.64 12.14 0.71
N SER A 31 5.80 13.26 0.01
CA SER A 31 7.01 14.06 0.04
C SER A 31 7.31 14.57 1.45
N GLY A 32 8.50 14.27 1.96
CA GLY A 32 8.93 14.63 3.31
C GLY A 32 8.49 13.66 4.41
N ILE A 33 7.80 12.57 4.07
CA ILE A 33 7.58 11.43 4.97
C ILE A 33 8.76 10.48 4.80
N ASP A 34 9.59 10.36 5.83
CA ASP A 34 10.60 9.32 5.92
C ASP A 34 9.97 8.11 6.61
N VAL A 35 9.80 7.02 5.88
CA VAL A 35 9.20 5.78 6.40
C VAL A 35 10.33 4.83 6.73
N ASP A 36 10.51 4.56 8.02
CA ASP A 36 11.43 3.53 8.48
C ASP A 36 10.79 2.15 8.25
N LEU A 37 11.25 1.44 7.22
CA LEU A 37 10.76 0.11 6.88
C LEU A 37 11.28 -0.97 7.84
N ASP A 38 12.28 -0.66 8.65
CA ASP A 38 12.85 -1.54 9.67
C ASP A 38 12.21 -1.30 11.06
N GLU A 39 11.36 -0.28 11.19
CA GLU A 39 10.62 -0.02 12.42
C GLU A 39 9.67 -1.19 12.72
N VAL A 40 9.87 -1.84 13.87
CA VAL A 40 8.99 -2.90 14.34
C VAL A 40 7.66 -2.26 14.74
N LEU A 41 6.66 -2.36 13.85
CA LEU A 41 5.32 -1.90 14.15
C LEU A 41 4.76 -2.66 15.35
N PRO A 42 4.18 -1.96 16.34
CA PRO A 42 3.56 -2.64 17.48
C PRO A 42 2.40 -3.49 16.95
N VAL A 43 2.45 -4.78 17.24
CA VAL A 43 1.29 -5.65 17.07
C VAL A 43 0.24 -5.11 18.04
N LYS A 44 -0.80 -4.46 17.51
CA LYS A 44 -2.02 -4.32 18.27
C LYS A 44 -2.57 -5.73 18.41
N ASP A 45 -2.51 -6.28 19.62
CA ASP A 45 -3.43 -7.34 19.98
C ASP A 45 -4.84 -6.77 19.73
N ASP A 46 -5.50 -7.24 18.67
CA ASP A 46 -6.95 -7.10 18.57
C ASP A 46 -7.49 -7.91 19.75
N ASP A 47 -7.77 -7.23 20.85
CA ASP A 47 -8.45 -7.80 22.01
C ASP A 47 -9.82 -8.35 21.56
N ALA A 48 -9.86 -9.67 21.38
CA ALA A 48 -11.00 -10.61 21.35
C ALA A 48 -11.96 -10.64 20.13
#